data_AF-A0AAU4MW02-F1
#
_entry.id   AF-A0AAU4MW02-F1
#
_cell.length_a   1.000
_cell.length_b   1.000
_cell.length_c   1.000
_cell.angle_alpha   90.00
_cell.angle_beta   90.00
_cell.angle_gamma   90.00
#
_symmetry.space_group_name_H-M   'P 1'
#
loop_
_entity.id
_entity.type
_entity.pdbx_description
1 polymer ?
#
loop_
_entity_poly.entity_id
_entity_poly.type
_entity_poly.pdbx_seq_one_letter_code
_entity_poly.pdbx_strand_id
1 'polypeptide(L)'
;MGDGRRTQLERTGAARLSPGSEGKAEASSYRCPCCGFLTLDERCSFDICPVCFWEDDGQDDHDADQVRGGPNGRLSLTEARQNFQAMGACGERCTAFVRESLPHEHPAV
;
A
#
# COMPACT_ATOMS: atom_id res chain seq x y z
N MET A 1 21.98 -23.56 -58.61
CA MET A 1 20.56 -23.94 -58.65
C MET A 1 20.21 -24.43 -57.24
N GLY A 2 19.39 -23.68 -56.49
CA GLY A 2 19.01 -24.05 -55.12
C GLY A 2 17.59 -24.57 -55.12
N ASP A 3 17.40 -25.84 -54.76
CA ASP A 3 16.11 -26.51 -54.75
C ASP A 3 15.15 -25.92 -53.71
N GLY A 4 13.98 -25.55 -54.21
CA GLY A 4 12.95 -24.81 -53.51
C GLY A 4 12.26 -25.64 -52.42
N ARG A 5 12.18 -25.07 -51.22
CA ARG A 5 11.28 -25.50 -50.15
C ARG A 5 9.95 -24.75 -50.24
N ARG A 6 8.93 -25.40 -50.79
CA ARG A 6 7.48 -25.24 -50.51
C ARG A 6 6.88 -26.62 -50.79
N THR A 7 6.12 -27.29 -49.93
CA THR A 7 4.82 -27.00 -49.30
C THR A 7 4.72 -27.90 -48.05
N GLN A 8 3.73 -27.94 -47.17
CA GLN A 8 2.39 -27.40 -47.06
C GLN A 8 2.07 -27.32 -45.56
N LEU A 9 1.33 -26.28 -45.21
CA LEU A 9 0.32 -26.20 -44.15
C LEU A 9 -0.15 -27.58 -43.63
N GLU A 10 -0.33 -27.72 -42.32
CA GLU A 10 -1.63 -27.97 -41.69
C GLU A 10 -1.46 -28.24 -40.18
N ARG A 11 -2.55 -28.03 -39.46
CA ARG A 11 -2.90 -28.66 -38.15
C ARG A 11 -2.57 -27.85 -36.89
N THR A 12 -3.42 -26.83 -36.70
CA THR A 12 -4.31 -26.69 -35.52
C THR A 12 -3.68 -26.79 -34.13
N GLY A 13 -3.71 -25.69 -33.38
CA GLY A 13 -3.58 -25.76 -31.93
C GLY A 13 -3.13 -24.48 -31.24
N ALA A 14 -3.57 -23.30 -31.67
CA ALA A 14 -3.44 -22.10 -30.84
C ALA A 14 -4.42 -22.24 -29.68
N ALA A 15 -3.96 -22.83 -28.57
CA ALA A 15 -4.59 -22.64 -27.28
C ALA A 15 -4.59 -21.13 -27.03
N ARG A 16 -5.76 -20.51 -27.18
CA ARG A 16 -6.02 -19.16 -26.71
C ARG A 16 -5.87 -19.22 -25.20
N LEU A 17 -4.67 -18.93 -24.71
CA LEU A 17 -4.48 -18.58 -23.31
C LEU A 17 -5.35 -17.34 -23.09
N SER A 18 -6.42 -17.52 -22.31
CA SER A 18 -7.26 -16.44 -21.83
C SER A 18 -6.39 -15.35 -21.20
N PRO A 19 -6.76 -14.06 -21.27
CA PRO A 19 -6.16 -13.08 -20.40
C PRO A 19 -6.48 -13.52 -18.97
N GLY A 20 -5.48 -14.05 -18.28
CA GLY A 20 -5.53 -14.30 -16.85
C GLY A 20 -5.85 -12.96 -16.21
N SER A 21 -7.02 -12.92 -15.58
CA SER A 21 -7.50 -11.88 -14.67
C SER A 21 -6.39 -10.95 -14.20
N GLU A 22 -6.44 -9.71 -14.70
CA GLU A 22 -5.82 -8.57 -14.05
C GLU A 22 -6.19 -8.66 -12.57
N GLY A 23 -5.18 -8.85 -11.72
CA GLY A 23 -5.34 -8.70 -10.29
C GLY A 23 -5.80 -7.28 -10.05
N LYS A 24 -7.11 -7.09 -9.88
CA LYS A 24 -7.68 -5.85 -9.37
C LYS A 24 -6.99 -5.63 -8.03
N ALA A 25 -6.07 -4.67 -7.99
CA ALA A 25 -5.57 -4.13 -6.74
C ALA A 25 -6.83 -3.63 -6.02
N GLU A 26 -7.28 -4.38 -5.02
CA GLU A 26 -8.32 -3.90 -4.12
C GLU A 26 -7.73 -2.65 -3.47
N ALA A 27 -8.21 -1.49 -3.88
CA ALA A 27 -7.73 -0.22 -3.37
C ALA A 27 -8.05 -0.16 -1.88
N SER A 28 -7.02 -0.01 -1.04
CA SER A 28 -7.19 0.21 0.39
C SER A 28 -8.21 1.32 0.61
N SER A 29 -9.21 1.06 1.45
CA SER A 29 -10.41 1.90 1.52
C SER A 29 -10.36 2.91 2.67
N TYR A 30 -9.45 2.73 3.62
CA TYR A 30 -9.41 3.51 4.85
C TYR A 30 -8.13 4.34 4.95
N ARG A 31 -8.33 5.57 5.47
CA ARG A 31 -7.23 6.50 5.71
C ARG A 31 -6.43 6.05 6.93
N CYS A 32 -5.11 6.01 6.78
CA CYS A 32 -4.23 5.92 7.93
C CYS A 32 -4.43 7.14 8.84
N PRO A 33 -4.65 6.96 10.16
CA PRO A 33 -4.88 8.07 11.08
C PRO A 33 -3.64 8.98 11.22
N CYS A 34 -2.45 8.49 10.89
CA CYS A 34 -1.20 9.23 10.95
C CYS A 34 -0.95 10.09 9.69
N CYS A 35 -0.94 9.51 8.49
CA CYS A 35 -0.55 10.23 7.27
C CYS A 35 -1.74 10.63 6.37
N GLY A 36 -2.93 10.09 6.62
CA GLY A 36 -4.14 10.42 5.90
C GLY A 36 -4.32 9.72 4.53
N PHE A 37 -3.32 8.97 4.05
CA PHE A 37 -3.41 8.19 2.81
C PHE A 37 -4.28 6.95 2.97
N LEU A 38 -4.98 6.57 1.90
CA LEU A 38 -5.80 5.37 1.78
C LEU A 38 -4.89 4.14 1.65
N THR A 39 -4.50 3.58 2.79
CA THR A 39 -3.42 2.57 2.88
C THR A 39 -3.79 1.39 3.78
N LEU A 40 -4.96 1.46 4.43
CA LEU A 40 -5.47 0.43 5.31
C LEU A 40 -6.66 -0.26 4.63
N ASP A 41 -6.70 -1.59 4.72
CA ASP A 41 -7.79 -2.39 4.18
C ASP A 41 -8.98 -2.41 5.14
N GLU A 42 -8.71 -2.33 6.45
CA GLU A 42 -9.70 -2.17 7.51
C GLU A 42 -9.18 -1.24 8.62
N ARG A 43 -10.10 -0.63 9.41
CA ARG A 43 -9.74 0.14 10.60
C ARG A 43 -9.64 -0.74 11.84
N CYS A 44 -8.72 -0.41 12.74
CA CYS A 44 -8.48 -1.10 14.01
C CYS A 44 -8.08 -2.58 13.83
N SER A 45 -7.44 -2.92 12.70
CA SER A 45 -7.06 -4.29 12.35
C SER A 45 -5.55 -4.57 12.52
N PHE A 46 -4.82 -3.64 13.16
CA PHE A 46 -3.36 -3.72 13.35
C PHE A 46 -2.56 -3.70 12.03
N ASP A 47 -3.16 -3.18 10.96
CA ASP A 47 -2.47 -2.95 9.69
C ASP A 47 -1.38 -1.88 9.86
N ILE A 48 -0.20 -2.12 9.28
CA ILE A 48 0.90 -1.16 9.27
C ILE A 48 0.82 -0.36 7.96
N CYS A 49 0.66 0.95 8.07
CA CYS A 49 0.67 1.83 6.92
C CYS A 49 2.06 1.80 6.24
N PRO A 50 2.19 1.39 4.97
CA PRO A 50 3.49 1.32 4.28
C PRO A 50 4.08 2.71 3.96
N VAL A 51 3.29 3.78 4.06
CA VAL A 51 3.73 5.14 3.76
C VAL A 51 4.35 5.84 4.97
N CYS A 52 3.83 5.61 6.18
CA CYS A 52 4.35 6.26 7.40
C CYS A 52 4.80 5.28 8.48
N PHE A 53 4.51 3.99 8.34
CA PHE A 53 4.82 2.92 9.28
C PHE A 53 4.10 3.01 10.64
N TRP A 54 2.98 3.72 10.72
CA TRP A 54 2.07 3.68 11.86
C TRP A 54 1.24 2.39 11.82
N GLU A 55 1.11 1.69 12.94
CA GLU A 55 0.20 0.54 13.08
C GLU A 55 -1.16 0.99 13.57
N ASP A 56 -2.23 0.62 12.87
CA ASP A 56 -3.61 1.00 13.23
C ASP A 56 -4.14 0.16 14.39
N ASP A 57 -3.77 0.55 15.61
CA ASP A 57 -4.24 0.00 16.89
C ASP A 57 -5.60 0.60 17.34
N GLY A 58 -6.28 1.31 16.43
CA GLY A 58 -7.56 1.97 16.68
C GLY A 58 -7.45 3.31 17.41
N GLN A 59 -6.27 3.91 17.48
CA GLN A 59 -6.11 5.31 17.91
C GLN A 59 -6.59 6.28 16.84
N ASP A 60 -7.31 7.34 17.25
CA ASP A 60 -7.85 8.35 16.34
C ASP A 60 -7.92 9.74 17.02
N ASP A 61 -8.61 10.70 16.41
CA ASP A 61 -8.61 12.12 16.83
C ASP A 61 -8.99 12.34 18.30
N HIS A 62 -9.98 11.60 18.81
CA HIS A 62 -10.46 11.75 20.19
C HIS A 62 -9.41 11.44 21.26
N ASP A 63 -8.35 10.72 20.90
CA ASP A 63 -7.30 10.31 21.81
C ASP A 63 -5.89 10.47 21.22
N ALA A 64 -5.75 11.34 20.22
CA ALA A 64 -4.51 11.46 19.44
C ALA A 64 -3.28 11.86 20.27
N ASP A 65 -3.47 12.61 21.37
CA ASP A 65 -2.40 13.05 22.26
C ASP A 65 -1.98 11.99 23.30
N GLN A 66 -2.71 10.88 23.41
CA GLN A 66 -2.40 9.84 24.38
C GLN A 66 -1.29 8.93 23.86
N VAL A 67 -0.30 8.61 24.69
CA VAL A 67 0.67 7.56 24.38
C VAL A 67 0.08 6.23 24.85
N ARG A 68 -0.44 5.42 23.92
CA ARG A 68 -1.04 4.11 24.24
C ARG A 68 0.01 3.03 24.55
N GLY A 69 1.27 3.22 24.14
CA GLY A 69 2.27 2.17 24.22
C GLY A 69 2.17 1.20 23.02
N GLY A 70 2.41 -0.08 23.29
CA GLY A 70 2.17 -1.15 22.33
C GLY A 70 3.01 -1.02 21.05
N PRO A 71 2.42 -1.24 19.85
CA PRO A 71 3.16 -1.30 18.59
C PRO A 71 3.78 0.05 18.19
N ASN A 72 3.12 1.15 18.55
CA ASN A 72 3.56 2.51 18.27
C ASN A 72 4.53 3.06 19.36
N GLY A 73 4.78 2.27 20.40
CA GLY A 73 5.81 2.53 21.41
C GLY A 73 5.55 3.81 22.20
N ARG A 74 6.50 4.75 22.17
CA ARG A 74 6.43 5.99 22.96
C ARG A 74 5.76 7.16 22.23
N LEU A 75 5.21 6.93 21.04
CA LEU A 75 4.61 7.97 20.23
C LEU A 75 3.11 8.06 20.49
N SER A 76 2.62 9.28 20.64
CA SER A 76 1.22 9.62 20.42
C SER A 76 0.93 9.74 18.91
N LEU A 77 -0.34 9.63 18.52
CA LEU A 77 -0.74 9.85 17.13
C LEU A 77 -0.47 11.30 16.69
N THR A 78 -0.59 12.28 17.60
CA THR A 78 -0.24 13.68 17.34
C THR A 78 1.24 13.84 16.99
N GLU A 79 2.14 13.22 17.77
CA GLU A 79 3.58 13.23 17.46
C GLU A 79 3.87 12.51 16.14
N ALA A 80 3.21 11.38 15.88
CA ALA A 80 3.37 10.64 14.64
C ALA A 80 2.96 11.46 13.40
N ARG A 81 1.86 12.22 13.48
CA ARG A 81 1.43 13.16 12.44
C ARG A 81 2.47 14.25 12.19
N GLN A 82 3.01 14.86 13.24
CA GLN A 82 4.06 15.88 13.14
C GLN A 82 5.34 15.31 12.52
N ASN A 83 5.74 14.13 12.98
CA ASN A 83 6.87 13.38 12.44
C ASN A 83 6.69 13.08 10.96
N PHE A 84 5.51 12.62 10.54
CA PHE A 84 5.24 12.34 9.15
C PHE A 84 5.37 13.60 8.28
N GLN A 85 4.86 14.74 8.75
CA GLN A 85 5.02 16.03 8.07
C GLN A 85 6.49 16.47 7.96
N ALA A 86 7.32 16.16 8.96
CA ALA A 86 8.72 16.59 9.00
C ALA A 86 9.68 15.66 8.23
N MET A 87 9.45 14.34 8.25
CA MET A 87 10.41 13.34 7.74
C MET A 87 9.78 12.21 6.93
N GLY A 88 8.46 12.22 6.69
CA GLY A 88 7.79 11.18 5.88
C GLY A 88 7.61 9.84 6.59
N ALA A 89 7.82 9.77 7.90
CA ALA A 89 7.60 8.57 8.71
C ALA A 89 7.00 8.94 10.07
N CYS A 90 6.27 8.03 10.71
CA CYS A 90 5.65 8.25 12.03
C CYS A 90 6.70 8.43 13.15
N GLY A 91 7.94 7.97 12.93
CA GLY A 91 9.06 8.15 13.85
C GLY A 91 10.41 7.93 13.15
N GLU A 92 11.49 8.43 13.75
CA GLU A 92 12.84 8.38 13.14
C GLU A 92 13.29 6.96 12.82
N ARG A 93 12.99 6.02 13.73
CA ARG A 93 13.28 4.58 13.57
C ARG A 93 12.52 3.93 12.42
N CYS A 94 11.50 4.57 11.89
CA CYS A 94 10.60 4.04 10.87
C CYS A 94 11.01 4.45 9.45
N THR A 95 11.89 5.45 9.31
CA THR A 95 12.31 6.01 8.01
C THR A 95 12.89 4.98 7.03
N ALA A 96 13.47 3.89 7.54
CA ALA A 96 14.01 2.81 6.71
C ALA A 96 12.94 1.83 6.17
N PHE A 97 11.68 1.93 6.62
CA PHE A 97 10.62 0.97 6.31
C PHE A 97 9.44 1.56 5.54
N VAL A 98 9.52 2.84 5.17
CA VAL A 98 8.47 3.55 4.42
C VAL A 98 8.70 3.49 2.92
N ARG A 99 7.63 3.65 2.15
CA ARG A 99 7.66 3.95 0.71
C ARG A 99 6.89 5.22 0.40
N GLU A 100 7.10 5.75 -0.81
CA GLU A 100 6.24 6.81 -1.34
C GLU A 100 4.78 6.33 -1.48
N SER A 101 3.84 7.25 -1.31
CA SER A 101 2.42 6.99 -1.57
C SER A 101 2.19 6.75 -3.06
N LEU A 102 1.33 5.79 -3.38
CA LEU A 102 0.91 5.55 -4.75
C LEU A 102 -0.19 6.53 -5.14
N PRO A 103 -0.33 6.90 -6.43
CA PRO A 103 -1.33 7.87 -6.88
C PRO A 103 -2.78 7.59 -6.45
N HIS A 104 -3.17 6.31 -6.34
CA HIS A 104 -4.53 5.93 -5.93
C HIS A 104 -4.75 5.96 -4.40
N GLU A 105 -3.68 6.10 -3.61
CA GLU A 105 -3.77 6.22 -2.14
C GLU A 105 -4.05 7.67 -1.70
N HIS A 106 -3.95 8.62 -2.64
CA HIS A 106 -4.30 10.01 -2.40
C HIS A 106 -5.82 10.13 -2.26
N PRO A 107 -6.31 10.58 -1.10
CA PRO A 107 -7.75 10.72 -0.92
C PRO A 107 -8.33 11.77 -1.87
N ALA A 108 -9.55 11.53 -2.34
CA ALA A 108 -10.27 12.54 -3.10
C ALA A 108 -10.46 13.82 -2.25
N VAL A 109 -10.19 14.97 -2.87
CA VAL A 109 -10.39 16.33 -2.33
C VAL A 109 -11.83 16.78 -2.46
#